data_AF-A0A2E1WWM9-F1
#
_entry.id   AF-A0A2E1WWM9-F1
#
_cell.length_a   1.000
_cell.length_b   1.000
_cell.length_c   1.000
_cell.angle_alpha   90.00
_cell.angle_beta   90.00
_cell.angle_gamma   90.00
#
_symmetry.space_group_name_H-M   'P 1'
#
loop_
_entity.id
_entity.type
_entity.pdbx_description
1 polymer ?
#
loop_
_entity_poly.entity_id
_entity_poly.type
_entity_poly.pdbx_seq_one_letter_code
_entity_poly.pdbx_strand_id
1 'polypeptide(L)'
;MVDRIKRTNDELKSDRPTLEEVKNIPRLPISILVENVRSVHNVGSIFRSADGFGAEKIYLSGYTACPPRDDLSKTALGADKSVRWEHFQSPIDAAKNIINKGISLVLLEQTVTSKSIYDLEWSFPLCFIVGNEVEGVSEELAKLATIHAEIPMRGIKQSLNVSVSTGVAGYEFSRIYSILRK
;
A
#
# COMPACT_ATOMS: atom_id res chain seq x y z
N MET A 1 0.13 40.38 -9.17
CA MET A 1 -0.13 38.98 -9.56
C MET A 1 1.11 38.18 -9.20
N VAL A 2 0.95 37.06 -8.52
CA VAL A 2 2.11 36.25 -8.11
C VAL A 2 2.61 35.50 -9.34
N ASP A 3 3.77 35.87 -9.86
CA ASP A 3 4.41 35.31 -11.06
C ASP A 3 5.05 33.93 -10.80
N ARG A 4 4.47 33.15 -9.87
CA ARG A 4 5.00 31.85 -9.46
C ARG A 4 4.08 30.72 -9.89
N ILE A 5 4.68 29.67 -10.44
CA ILE A 5 3.98 28.47 -10.89
C ILE A 5 3.77 27.47 -9.74
N LYS A 6 4.72 27.39 -8.79
CA LYS A 6 4.69 26.42 -7.69
C LYS A 6 4.10 27.03 -6.42
N ARG A 7 3.28 26.24 -5.72
CA ARG A 7 2.94 26.49 -4.32
C ARG A 7 4.19 26.32 -3.43
N THR A 8 4.32 27.12 -2.39
CA THR A 8 5.37 26.95 -1.38
C THR A 8 5.07 25.77 -0.47
N ASN A 9 6.08 25.31 0.26
CA ASN A 9 5.88 24.27 1.27
C ASN A 9 4.89 24.71 2.35
N ASP A 10 4.87 26.00 2.72
CA ASP A 10 3.96 26.50 3.74
C ASP A 10 2.52 26.56 3.23
N GLU A 11 2.31 26.92 1.96
CA GLU A 11 0.99 26.82 1.33
C GLU A 11 0.52 25.37 1.20
N LEU A 12 1.43 24.44 0.88
CA LEU A 12 1.08 23.01 0.82
C LEU A 12 0.81 22.44 2.22
N LYS A 13 1.37 23.04 3.27
CA LYS A 13 1.14 22.63 4.66
C LYS A 13 -0.12 23.25 5.25
N SER A 14 -0.50 24.47 4.87
CA SER A 14 -1.73 25.12 5.35
C SER A 14 -2.99 24.37 4.94
N ASP A 15 -2.96 23.70 3.80
CA ASP A 15 -4.08 22.89 3.30
C ASP A 15 -4.10 21.47 3.88
N ARG A 16 -3.13 21.10 4.74
CA ARG A 16 -3.11 19.75 5.31
C ARG A 16 -4.20 19.63 6.36
N PRO A 17 -5.04 18.60 6.27
CA PRO A 17 -5.96 18.29 7.35
C PRO A 17 -5.16 17.92 8.60
N THR A 18 -5.67 18.31 9.75
CA THR A 18 -5.24 17.86 11.08
C THR A 18 -5.54 16.38 11.27
N LEU A 19 -4.89 15.73 12.24
CA LEU A 19 -5.16 14.33 12.55
C LEU A 19 -6.62 14.07 12.94
N GLU A 20 -7.29 15.04 13.58
CA GLU A 20 -8.72 14.94 13.91
C GLU A 20 -9.61 15.04 12.67
N GLU A 21 -9.27 15.94 11.72
CA GLU A 21 -10.00 16.04 10.45
C GLU A 21 -9.82 14.78 9.60
N VAL A 22 -8.60 14.23 9.54
CA VAL A 22 -8.29 13.00 8.82
C VAL A 22 -9.17 11.82 9.25
N LYS A 23 -9.55 11.73 10.53
CA LYS A 23 -10.46 10.67 11.00
C LYS A 23 -11.83 10.70 10.31
N ASN A 24 -12.24 11.87 9.84
CA ASN A 24 -13.54 12.09 9.18
C ASN A 24 -13.44 12.09 7.65
N ILE A 25 -12.24 12.04 7.08
CA ILE A 25 -12.05 11.93 5.63
C ILE A 25 -12.29 10.48 5.21
N PRO A 26 -13.27 10.20 4.33
CA PRO A 26 -13.48 8.85 3.82
C PRO A 26 -12.22 8.31 3.16
N ARG A 27 -11.78 7.13 3.59
CA ARG A 27 -10.66 6.42 2.96
C ARG A 27 -11.16 5.57 1.80
N LEU A 28 -10.26 5.27 0.87
CA LEU A 28 -10.55 4.34 -0.21
C LEU A 28 -10.58 2.93 0.35
N PRO A 29 -11.47 2.04 -0.14
CA PRO A 29 -11.55 0.65 0.29
C PRO A 29 -10.40 -0.21 -0.27
N ILE A 30 -9.17 0.26 -0.04
CA ILE A 30 -7.90 -0.27 -0.50
C ILE A 30 -7.03 -0.43 0.72
N SER A 31 -6.64 -1.66 1.02
CA SER A 31 -5.69 -1.98 2.09
C SER A 31 -4.41 -2.59 1.51
N ILE A 32 -3.38 -2.67 2.36
CA ILE A 32 -2.07 -3.22 1.99
C ILE A 32 -1.69 -4.27 3.01
N LEU A 33 -1.29 -5.46 2.58
CA LEU A 33 -0.62 -6.45 3.43
C LEU A 33 0.87 -6.45 3.11
N VAL A 34 1.69 -6.09 4.08
CA VAL A 34 3.15 -5.97 3.97
C VAL A 34 3.79 -7.15 4.68
N GLU A 35 4.24 -8.13 3.91
CA GLU A 35 4.87 -9.34 4.42
C GLU A 35 6.39 -9.19 4.48
N ASN A 36 6.95 -9.38 5.69
CA ASN A 36 8.40 -9.61 5.88
C ASN A 36 9.30 -8.57 5.18
N VAL A 37 8.91 -7.30 5.17
CA VAL A 37 9.73 -6.21 4.62
C VAL A 37 10.78 -5.82 5.65
N ARG A 38 12.06 -5.98 5.28
CA ARG A 38 13.20 -5.76 6.21
C ARG A 38 13.53 -4.29 6.37
N SER A 39 13.46 -3.53 5.28
CA SER A 39 13.87 -2.13 5.30
C SER A 39 12.82 -1.25 5.96
N VAL A 40 13.16 -0.71 7.13
CA VAL A 40 12.36 0.31 7.82
C VAL A 40 12.08 1.51 6.92
N HIS A 41 13.02 1.85 6.03
CA HIS A 41 12.87 2.94 5.08
C HIS A 41 11.82 2.61 4.00
N ASN A 42 11.74 1.36 3.55
CA ASN A 42 10.66 0.92 2.65
C ASN A 42 9.31 0.98 3.37
N VAL A 43 9.25 0.50 4.63
CA VAL A 43 8.01 0.53 5.43
C VAL A 43 7.52 1.97 5.61
N GLY A 44 8.38 2.90 6.02
CA GLY A 44 8.00 4.31 6.14
C GLY A 44 7.54 4.94 4.82
N SER A 45 8.19 4.59 3.70
CA SER A 45 7.75 5.02 2.36
C SER A 45 6.40 4.42 1.96
N ILE A 46 6.10 3.17 2.36
CA ILE A 46 4.79 2.54 2.17
C ILE A 46 3.71 3.29 2.94
N PHE A 47 3.94 3.62 4.21
CA PHE A 47 3.03 4.48 4.99
C PHE A 47 2.75 5.80 4.29
N ARG A 48 3.79 6.46 3.81
CA ARG A 48 3.67 7.75 3.12
C ARG A 48 2.89 7.64 1.80
N SER A 49 3.13 6.60 1.01
CA SER A 49 2.37 6.34 -0.21
C SER A 49 0.91 6.03 0.10
N ALA A 50 0.65 5.20 1.12
CA ALA A 50 -0.68 4.83 1.56
C ALA A 50 -1.51 6.03 2.02
N ASP A 51 -0.91 6.97 2.76
CA ASP A 51 -1.57 8.23 3.12
C ASP A 51 -1.90 9.04 1.87
N GLY A 52 -0.95 9.14 0.93
CA GLY A 52 -1.09 9.91 -0.29
C GLY A 52 -2.23 9.47 -1.21
N PHE A 53 -2.37 8.16 -1.45
CA PHE A 53 -3.50 7.65 -2.25
C PHE A 53 -4.77 7.40 -1.43
N GLY A 54 -4.71 7.54 -0.10
CA GLY A 54 -5.87 7.43 0.79
C GLY A 54 -6.28 5.99 1.16
N ALA A 55 -5.31 5.12 1.42
CA ALA A 55 -5.55 3.75 1.87
C ALA A 55 -6.45 3.67 3.12
N GLU A 56 -7.27 2.64 3.22
CA GLU A 56 -8.05 2.32 4.42
C GLU A 56 -7.13 1.87 5.56
N LYS A 57 -6.26 0.89 5.29
CA LYS A 57 -5.44 0.25 6.33
C LYS A 57 -4.18 -0.42 5.79
N ILE A 58 -3.12 -0.41 6.60
CA ILE A 58 -1.91 -1.23 6.40
C ILE A 58 -1.90 -2.37 7.42
N TYR A 59 -1.74 -3.59 6.92
CA TYR A 59 -1.51 -4.79 7.70
C TYR A 59 -0.02 -5.10 7.60
N LEU A 60 0.71 -4.97 8.70
CA LEU A 60 2.12 -5.35 8.77
C LEU A 60 2.21 -6.79 9.27
N SER A 61 3.09 -7.62 8.71
CA SER A 61 3.22 -8.98 9.20
C SER A 61 4.65 -9.50 9.29
N GLY A 62 4.82 -10.52 10.15
CA GLY A 62 6.10 -11.15 10.41
C GLY A 62 7.08 -10.18 11.06
N TYR A 63 8.33 -10.19 10.60
CA TYR A 63 9.38 -9.33 11.15
C TYR A 63 9.36 -7.88 10.64
N THR A 64 8.36 -7.50 9.84
CA THR A 64 8.20 -6.13 9.35
C THR A 64 8.17 -5.15 10.51
N ALA A 65 9.02 -4.13 10.47
CA ALA A 65 9.06 -3.10 11.51
C ALA A 65 7.72 -2.35 11.59
N CYS A 66 7.22 -2.11 12.80
CA CYS A 66 5.98 -1.39 13.04
C CYS A 66 6.21 -0.15 13.95
N PRO A 67 5.33 0.86 13.86
CA PRO A 67 5.31 1.96 14.84
C PRO A 67 4.92 1.46 16.25
N PRO A 68 5.27 2.17 17.33
CA PRO A 68 6.06 3.40 17.37
C PRO A 68 7.55 3.12 17.16
N ARG A 69 8.17 3.83 16.21
CA ARG A 69 9.60 3.70 15.89
C ARG A 69 10.11 4.97 15.18
N ASP A 70 11.16 5.59 15.69
CA ASP A 70 11.58 6.94 15.24
C ASP A 70 12.13 6.99 13.81
N ASP A 71 12.94 6.01 13.40
CA ASP A 71 13.50 5.90 12.05
C ASP A 71 12.40 5.64 10.99
N LEU A 72 11.38 4.84 11.32
CA LEU A 72 10.18 4.65 10.52
C LEU A 72 9.40 5.96 10.41
N SER A 73 9.12 6.60 11.55
CA SER A 73 8.32 7.84 11.63
C SER A 73 8.95 8.98 10.82
N LYS A 74 10.29 9.09 10.85
CA LYS A 74 11.04 10.06 10.04
C LYS A 74 10.83 9.88 8.54
N THR A 75 10.73 8.63 8.10
CA THR A 75 10.52 8.31 6.68
C THR A 75 9.05 8.47 6.28
N ALA A 76 8.13 8.06 7.16
CA ALA A 76 6.69 8.20 6.98
C ALA A 76 6.21 9.66 7.01
N LEU A 77 6.98 10.58 7.60
CA LEU A 77 6.63 11.99 7.76
C LEU A 77 5.27 12.20 8.45
N GLY A 78 4.95 11.36 9.44
CA GLY A 78 3.69 11.39 10.20
C GLY A 78 2.56 10.56 9.60
N ALA A 79 2.76 9.93 8.44
CA ALA A 79 1.77 9.02 7.85
C ALA A 79 1.47 7.80 8.74
N ASP A 80 2.42 7.40 9.59
CA ASP A 80 2.25 6.37 10.63
C ASP A 80 1.19 6.73 11.69
N LYS A 81 0.83 8.02 11.78
CA LYS A 81 -0.21 8.54 12.69
C LYS A 81 -1.56 8.77 12.01
N SER A 82 -1.58 8.93 10.68
CA SER A 82 -2.79 9.23 9.90
C SER A 82 -3.39 7.99 9.23
N VAL A 83 -2.55 7.02 8.86
CA VAL A 83 -2.96 5.76 8.24
C VAL A 83 -3.21 4.73 9.32
N ARG A 84 -4.39 4.10 9.30
CA ARG A 84 -4.70 3.00 10.22
C ARG A 84 -3.77 1.84 9.91
N TRP A 85 -3.25 1.18 10.93
CA TRP A 85 -2.44 0.00 10.74
C TRP A 85 -2.65 -1.01 11.87
N GLU A 86 -2.32 -2.26 11.61
CA GLU A 86 -2.20 -3.30 12.64
C GLU A 86 -1.09 -4.27 12.28
N HIS A 87 -0.49 -4.91 13.29
CA HIS A 87 0.58 -5.89 13.09
C HIS A 87 0.09 -7.29 13.45
N PHE A 88 0.53 -8.26 12.64
CA PHE A 88 0.33 -9.69 12.87
C PHE A 88 1.67 -10.41 12.90
N GLN A 89 1.85 -11.31 13.87
CA GLN A 89 3.06 -12.13 13.90
C GLN A 89 3.14 -13.07 12.69
N SER A 90 1.99 -13.56 12.22
CA SER A 90 1.87 -14.47 11.08
C SER A 90 1.24 -13.75 9.89
N PRO A 91 1.89 -13.74 8.70
CA PRO A 91 1.29 -13.24 7.46
C PRO A 91 0.01 -14.00 7.07
N ILE A 92 -0.06 -15.29 7.40
CA ILE A 92 -1.21 -16.14 7.14
C ILE A 92 -2.40 -15.77 8.02
N ASP A 93 -2.15 -15.39 9.28
CA ASP A 93 -3.22 -14.95 10.18
C ASP A 93 -3.76 -13.57 9.76
N ALA A 94 -2.88 -12.67 9.30
CA ALA A 94 -3.29 -11.43 8.66
C ALA A 94 -4.18 -11.69 7.44
N ALA A 95 -3.77 -12.56 6.52
CA ALA A 95 -4.53 -12.91 5.32
C ALA A 95 -5.91 -13.48 5.65
N LYS A 96 -5.98 -14.44 6.57
CA LYS A 96 -7.26 -15.03 7.04
C LYS A 96 -8.15 -13.97 7.68
N ASN A 97 -7.59 -13.07 8.48
CA ASN A 97 -8.34 -11.97 9.09
C ASN A 97 -8.95 -11.04 8.03
N ILE A 98 -8.20 -10.72 6.98
CA ILE A 98 -8.64 -9.88 5.86
C ILE A 98 -9.77 -10.58 5.07
N ILE A 99 -9.60 -11.86 4.73
CA ILE A 99 -10.62 -12.66 4.03
C ILE A 99 -11.91 -12.73 4.84
N ASN A 100 -11.82 -12.96 6.15
CA ASN A 100 -12.99 -13.03 7.04
C ASN A 100 -13.76 -11.69 7.14
N LYS A 101 -13.11 -10.56 6.82
CA LYS A 101 -13.75 -9.24 6.69
C LYS A 101 -14.42 -9.03 5.32
N GLY A 102 -14.39 -10.01 4.42
CA GLY A 102 -14.93 -9.93 3.07
C GLY A 102 -14.09 -9.08 2.12
N ILE A 103 -12.80 -8.90 2.40
CA ILE A 103 -11.89 -8.10 1.57
C ILE A 103 -11.11 -9.04 0.64
N SER A 104 -11.11 -8.75 -0.66
CA SER A 104 -10.40 -9.55 -1.67
C SER A 104 -8.88 -9.41 -1.51
N LEU A 105 -8.16 -10.54 -1.51
CA LEU A 105 -6.69 -10.54 -1.50
C LEU A 105 -6.12 -10.55 -2.93
N VAL A 106 -5.28 -9.57 -3.22
CA VAL A 106 -4.60 -9.41 -4.51
C VAL A 106 -3.10 -9.55 -4.30
N LEU A 107 -2.49 -10.58 -4.86
CA LEU A 107 -1.05 -10.73 -4.85
C LEU A 107 -0.41 -9.79 -5.88
N LEU A 108 0.51 -8.92 -5.46
CA LEU A 108 1.31 -8.10 -6.36
C LEU A 108 2.70 -8.73 -6.57
N GLU A 109 2.77 -9.71 -7.46
CA GLU A 109 3.94 -10.57 -7.69
C GLU A 109 3.91 -11.10 -9.13
N GLN A 110 5.08 -11.33 -9.73
CA GLN A 110 5.17 -12.06 -11.00
C GLN A 110 5.08 -13.56 -10.71
N THR A 111 3.94 -14.16 -11.02
CA THR A 111 3.72 -15.60 -10.90
C THR A 111 3.43 -16.21 -12.27
N VAL A 112 3.50 -17.54 -12.36
CA VAL A 112 3.17 -18.29 -13.60
C VAL A 112 1.76 -18.03 -14.14
N THR A 113 0.86 -17.51 -13.30
CA THR A 113 -0.55 -17.20 -13.62
C THR A 113 -0.88 -15.71 -13.51
N SER A 114 0.09 -14.87 -13.14
CA SER A 114 -0.16 -13.45 -12.95
C SER A 114 -0.52 -12.76 -14.26
N LYS A 115 -1.32 -11.70 -14.16
CA LYS A 115 -1.68 -10.86 -15.30
C LYS A 115 -1.29 -9.42 -15.01
N SER A 116 -1.12 -8.63 -16.07
CA SER A 116 -0.91 -7.20 -15.91
C SER A 116 -2.00 -6.58 -15.05
N ILE A 117 -1.62 -5.72 -14.11
CA ILE A 117 -2.54 -4.93 -13.29
C ILE A 117 -3.53 -4.10 -14.13
N TYR A 118 -3.18 -3.79 -15.39
CA TYR A 118 -4.01 -3.02 -16.32
C TYR A 118 -5.05 -3.85 -17.07
N ASP A 119 -4.90 -5.18 -17.11
CA ASP A 119 -5.73 -6.10 -17.89
C ASP A 119 -6.73 -6.87 -17.02
N LEU A 120 -6.79 -6.55 -15.73
CA LEU A 120 -7.64 -7.20 -14.74
C LEU A 120 -8.87 -6.34 -14.42
N GLU A 121 -9.98 -7.01 -14.13
CA GLU A 121 -11.17 -6.39 -13.58
C GLU A 121 -11.08 -6.37 -12.05
N TRP A 122 -11.46 -5.24 -11.45
CA TRP A 122 -11.24 -5.00 -10.03
C TRP A 122 -12.56 -4.80 -9.30
N SER A 123 -12.70 -5.48 -8.17
CA SER A 123 -13.75 -5.27 -7.19
C SER A 123 -13.17 -4.72 -5.89
N PHE A 124 -13.95 -3.90 -5.19
CA PHE A 124 -13.58 -3.31 -3.90
C PHE A 124 -14.58 -3.73 -2.82
N PRO A 125 -14.17 -3.94 -1.55
CA PRO A 125 -12.83 -3.66 -1.01
C PRO A 125 -11.78 -4.68 -1.41
N LEU A 126 -10.54 -4.20 -1.61
CA LEU A 126 -9.39 -5.07 -1.88
C LEU A 126 -8.24 -4.77 -0.91
N CYS A 127 -7.41 -5.79 -0.69
CA CYS A 127 -6.15 -5.68 0.02
C CYS A 127 -5.06 -6.32 -0.84
N PHE A 128 -4.12 -5.50 -1.33
CA PHE A 128 -3.03 -6.02 -2.13
C PHE A 128 -1.81 -6.37 -1.25
N ILE A 129 -1.11 -7.43 -1.62
CA ILE A 129 -0.01 -8.01 -0.86
C ILE A 129 1.31 -7.59 -1.52
N VAL A 130 2.24 -7.12 -0.71
CA VAL A 130 3.63 -6.83 -1.10
C VAL A 130 4.58 -7.51 -0.13
N GLY A 131 5.69 -8.02 -0.65
CA GLY A 131 6.56 -8.94 0.10
C GLY A 131 7.99 -8.47 0.31
N ASN A 132 8.82 -9.42 0.73
CA ASN A 132 10.23 -9.26 1.02
C ASN A 132 11.01 -8.72 -0.20
N GLU A 133 12.03 -7.90 0.05
CA GLU A 133 12.81 -7.27 -1.03
C GLU A 133 13.62 -8.24 -1.90
N VAL A 134 13.90 -9.45 -1.40
CA VAL A 134 14.71 -10.47 -2.07
C VAL A 134 13.85 -11.66 -2.51
N GLU A 135 13.02 -12.17 -1.59
CA GLU A 135 12.27 -13.40 -1.79
C GLU A 135 10.84 -13.17 -2.29
N GLY A 136 10.37 -11.93 -2.33
CA GLY A 136 8.98 -11.62 -2.64
C GLY A 136 8.03 -12.06 -1.53
N VAL A 137 6.79 -12.37 -1.91
CA VAL A 137 5.76 -12.93 -1.04
C VAL A 137 5.94 -14.44 -0.91
N SER A 138 5.73 -14.98 0.29
CA SER A 138 5.85 -16.41 0.53
C SER A 138 4.82 -17.22 -0.28
N GLU A 139 5.21 -18.40 -0.75
CA GLU A 139 4.34 -19.33 -1.49
C GLU A 139 3.05 -19.68 -0.72
N GLU A 140 3.13 -19.77 0.60
CA GLU A 140 1.96 -20.04 1.45
C GLU A 140 0.97 -18.88 1.41
N LEU A 141 1.46 -17.63 1.51
CA LEU A 141 0.61 -16.44 1.44
C LEU A 141 0.09 -16.20 0.02
N ALA A 142 0.92 -16.42 -1.00
CA ALA A 142 0.54 -16.30 -2.41
C ALA A 142 -0.67 -17.17 -2.75
N LYS A 143 -0.73 -18.41 -2.23
CA LYS A 143 -1.85 -19.35 -2.44
C LYS A 143 -3.18 -18.90 -1.84
N LEU A 144 -3.17 -17.94 -0.92
CA LEU A 144 -4.40 -17.39 -0.32
C LEU A 144 -4.98 -16.22 -1.14
N ALA A 145 -4.21 -15.64 -2.05
CA ALA A 145 -4.68 -14.57 -2.91
C ALA A 145 -5.58 -15.14 -4.02
N THR A 146 -6.69 -14.45 -4.31
CA THR A 146 -7.62 -14.85 -5.36
C THR A 146 -7.21 -14.29 -6.73
N ILE A 147 -6.42 -13.23 -6.74
CA ILE A 147 -5.94 -12.55 -7.95
C ILE A 147 -4.43 -12.41 -7.86
N HIS A 148 -3.73 -12.78 -8.92
CA HIS A 148 -2.29 -12.56 -9.08
C HIS A 148 -2.09 -11.47 -10.13
N ALA A 149 -1.54 -10.35 -9.72
CA ALA A 149 -1.32 -9.18 -10.55
C ALA A 149 0.16 -8.80 -10.57
N GLU A 150 0.62 -8.35 -11.72
CA GLU A 150 1.99 -7.86 -11.88
C GLU A 150 2.00 -6.45 -12.50
N ILE A 151 3.04 -5.69 -12.15
CA ILE A 151 3.35 -4.42 -12.81
C ILE A 151 4.24 -4.77 -14.02
N PRO A 152 3.82 -4.44 -15.25
CA PRO A 152 4.61 -4.76 -16.44
C PRO A 152 6.00 -4.11 -16.41
N MET A 153 7.03 -4.94 -16.51
CA MET A 153 8.43 -4.50 -16.59
C MET A 153 8.86 -4.45 -18.05
N ARG A 154 9.32 -3.29 -18.52
CA ARG A 154 9.77 -3.08 -19.93
C ARG A 154 11.28 -2.90 -20.08
N GLY A 155 12.04 -3.17 -19.03
CA GLY A 155 13.48 -3.02 -19.00
C GLY A 155 14.20 -4.31 -18.60
N ILE A 156 15.51 -4.21 -18.37
CA ILE A 156 16.35 -5.35 -17.95
C ILE A 156 15.99 -5.82 -16.53
N LYS A 157 15.55 -4.88 -15.68
CA LYS A 157 15.16 -5.19 -14.30
C LYS A 157 13.81 -5.89 -14.29
N GLN A 158 13.73 -6.93 -13.46
CA GLN A 158 12.57 -7.80 -13.34
C GLN A 158 11.64 -7.39 -12.19
N SER A 159 11.96 -6.34 -11.43
CA SER A 159 11.09 -5.83 -10.37
C SER A 159 11.39 -4.37 -10.07
N LEU A 160 10.43 -3.73 -9.38
CA LEU A 160 10.61 -2.43 -8.76
C LEU A 160 10.92 -2.59 -7.27
N ASN A 161 11.45 -1.55 -6.64
CA ASN A 161 11.53 -1.49 -5.19
C ASN A 161 10.12 -1.61 -4.58
N VAL A 162 9.96 -2.39 -3.50
CA VAL A 162 8.65 -2.69 -2.89
C VAL A 162 7.83 -1.43 -2.56
N SER A 163 8.45 -0.36 -2.08
CA SER A 163 7.75 0.90 -1.78
C SER A 163 7.30 1.64 -3.05
N VAL A 164 8.05 1.51 -4.15
CA VAL A 164 7.67 2.04 -5.46
C VAL A 164 6.53 1.22 -6.05
N SER A 165 6.62 -0.11 -6.03
CA SER A 165 5.54 -1.00 -6.46
C SER A 165 4.23 -0.70 -5.73
N THR A 166 4.31 -0.49 -4.41
CA THR A 166 3.17 -0.13 -3.57
C THR A 166 2.54 1.19 -4.01
N GLY A 167 3.35 2.21 -4.31
CA GLY A 167 2.85 3.49 -4.82
C GLY A 167 2.18 3.35 -6.18
N VAL A 168 2.81 2.64 -7.13
CA VAL A 168 2.28 2.43 -8.48
C VAL A 168 0.95 1.69 -8.43
N ALA A 169 0.88 0.55 -7.73
CA ALA A 169 -0.35 -0.24 -7.61
C ALA A 169 -1.43 0.52 -6.83
N GLY A 170 -1.09 1.19 -5.73
CA GLY A 170 -2.03 1.95 -4.92
C GLY A 170 -2.72 3.08 -5.69
N TYR A 171 -1.97 3.86 -6.47
CA TYR A 171 -2.55 4.90 -7.32
C TYR A 171 -3.35 4.33 -8.49
N GLU A 172 -2.97 3.18 -9.04
CA GLU A 172 -3.77 2.54 -10.10
C GLU A 172 -5.11 2.04 -9.54
N PHE A 173 -5.13 1.38 -8.39
CA PHE A 173 -6.38 0.99 -7.73
C PHE A 173 -7.24 2.21 -7.36
N SER A 174 -6.62 3.29 -6.88
CA SER A 174 -7.31 4.55 -6.60
C SER A 174 -7.98 5.15 -7.84
N ARG A 175 -7.27 5.14 -8.98
CA ARG A 175 -7.80 5.58 -10.28
C ARG A 175 -8.99 4.72 -10.72
N ILE A 176 -8.86 3.40 -10.63
CA ILE A 176 -9.92 2.46 -11.03
C ILE A 176 -11.15 2.61 -10.13
N TYR A 177 -10.97 2.68 -8.82
CA TYR A 177 -12.08 2.92 -7.88
C TYR A 177 -12.85 4.20 -8.21
N SER A 178 -12.11 5.28 -8.53
CA SER A 178 -12.70 6.56 -8.91
C SER A 178 -13.49 6.51 -10.22
N ILE A 179 -13.12 5.61 -11.15
CA ILE A 179 -13.85 5.39 -12.40
C ILE A 179 -15.14 4.58 -12.15
N LEU A 180 -15.07 3.52 -11.34
CA LEU A 180 -16.22 2.66 -11.04
C LEU A 180 -17.30 3.32 -10.18
N ARG A 181 -16.97 4.42 -9.49
CA ARG A 181 -17.89 5.21 -8.67
C ARG A 181 -18.59 6.35 -9.42
N LYS A 182 -18.18 6.64 -10.65
CA LYS A 182 -18.85 7.60 -11.54
C LYS A 182 -19.98 6.91 -12.29
#